data_AF-A0A0F9G9R8-F1
#
_entry.id   AF-A0A0F9G9R8-F1
#
_cell.length_a   1.000
_cell.length_b   1.000
_cell.length_c   1.000
_cell.angle_alpha   90.00
_cell.angle_beta   90.00
_cell.angle_gamma   90.00
#
_symmetry.space_group_name_H-M   'P 1'
#
loop_
_entity.id
_entity.type
_entity.pdbx_description
1 polymer ?
#
loop_
_entity_poly.entity_id
_entity_poly.type
_entity_poly.pdbx_seq_one_letter_code
_entity_poly.pdbx_strand_id
1 'polypeptide(L)' 'RPLKLNLKPFFRLHPPRKGIKSKLHFPKGVLGDNKEKINDLVLRML' A
#
# COMPACT_ATOMS: atom_id res chain seq x y z
N ARG A 1 28.94 14.86 3.38
CA ARG A 1 27.53 15.21 3.10
C ARG A 1 26.83 13.93 2.67
N PRO A 2 25.72 13.50 3.29
CA PRO A 2 25.01 12.32 2.79
C PRO A 2 24.52 12.61 1.36
N LEU A 3 24.68 11.64 0.46
CA LEU A 3 24.16 11.70 -0.90
C LEU A 3 22.64 11.83 -0.80
N LYS A 4 22.13 13.01 -1.16
CA LYS A 4 20.69 13.29 -1.16
C LYS A 4 20.09 12.47 -2.30
N LEU A 5 19.46 11.33 -1.99
CA LEU A 5 18.75 10.53 -3.00
C LEU A 5 17.70 11.41 -3.67
N ASN A 6 17.76 11.55 -5.00
CA ASN A 6 16.80 12.31 -5.79
C ASN A 6 15.49 11.53 -5.99
N LEU A 7 14.89 11.09 -4.88
CA LEU A 7 13.64 10.33 -4.87
C LEU A 7 12.48 11.23 -4.45
N LYS A 8 11.32 11.01 -5.07
CA LYS A 8 10.08 11.66 -4.66
C LYS A 8 9.67 11.14 -3.28
N PRO A 9 9.00 11.97 -2.45
CA PRO A 9 8.54 11.56 -1.12
C PRO A 9 7.31 10.64 -1.17
N PHE A 10 6.93 10.13 -2.34
CA PHE A 10 5.80 9.23 -2.53
C PHE A 10 6.07 8.23 -3.67
N PHE A 11 5.43 7.07 -3.57
CA PHE A 11 5.37 6.08 -4.64
C PHE A 11 4.03 6.17 -5.36
N ARG A 12 4.04 6.11 -6.68
CA ARG A 12 2.82 5.96 -7.49
C ARG A 12 2.60 4.46 -7.70
N LEU A 13 1.63 3.91 -6.99
CA LEU A 13 1.32 2.48 -7.03
C LEU A 13 0.28 2.17 -8.12
N HIS A 14 0.34 0.96 -8.70
CA HIS A 14 -0.70 0.47 -9.60
C HIS A 14 -1.97 0.15 -8.82
N PRO A 15 -3.18 0.19 -9.43
CA PRO A 15 -4.36 -0.36 -8.77
C PRO A 15 -4.13 -1.81 -8.29
N PRO A 16 -4.72 -2.21 -7.15
CA PRO A 16 -4.51 -3.55 -6.62
C PRO A 16 -5.10 -4.60 -7.57
N ARG A 17 -4.26 -5.54 -8.02
CA ARG A 17 -4.67 -6.68 -8.86
C ARG A 17 -5.86 -7.41 -8.22
N LYS A 18 -6.92 -7.65 -8.99
CA LYS A 18 -8.21 -8.26 -8.56
C LYS A 18 -9.11 -7.40 -7.64
N GLY A 19 -8.84 -6.10 -7.50
CA GLY A 19 -9.70 -5.16 -6.74
C GLY A 19 -9.63 -5.32 -5.22
N ILE A 20 -10.37 -4.48 -4.46
CA ILE A 20 -10.32 -4.46 -2.98
C ILE A 20 -11.71 -4.23 -2.37
N LYS A 21 -11.89 -4.67 -1.12
CA LYS A 21 -13.08 -4.36 -0.30
C LYS A 21 -12.87 -3.03 0.44
N SER A 22 -13.05 -1.91 -0.26
CA SER A 22 -12.75 -0.56 0.24
C SER A 22 -13.70 -0.01 1.31
N LYS A 23 -14.89 -0.60 1.47
CA LYS A 23 -15.91 -0.16 2.44
C LYS A 23 -15.91 -0.94 3.76
N LEU A 24 -14.98 -1.87 3.95
CA LEU A 24 -14.91 -2.71 5.14
C LEU A 24 -13.57 -2.52 5.86
N HIS A 25 -13.63 -2.46 7.19
CA HIS A 25 -12.43 -2.42 8.04
C HIS A 25 -11.64 -3.72 7.94
N PHE A 26 -10.32 -3.62 8.05
CA PHE A 26 -9.44 -4.78 8.27
C PHE A 26 -9.89 -5.55 9.54
N PRO A 27 -9.93 -6.90 9.54
CA PRO A 27 -9.39 -7.83 8.53
C PRO A 27 -10.38 -8.23 7.42
N LYS A 28 -11.62 -7.72 7.42
CA LYS A 28 -12.63 -8.08 6.39
C LYS A 28 -12.45 -7.31 5.08
N GLY A 29 -11.90 -6.10 5.15
CA GLY A 29 -11.49 -5.28 4.00
C GLY A 29 -10.13 -4.66 4.23
N VAL A 30 -9.91 -3.46 3.68
CA VAL A 30 -8.59 -2.79 3.69
C VAL A 30 -8.56 -1.47 4.46
N LEU A 31 -9.71 -1.04 5.02
CA LEU A 31 -9.82 0.26 5.67
C LEU A 31 -9.22 0.22 7.08
N GLY A 32 -8.38 1.20 7.40
CA GLY A 32 -7.72 1.36 8.70
C GLY A 32 -6.34 0.70 8.77
N ASP A 33 -5.95 0.33 10.00
CA ASP A 33 -4.66 -0.32 10.27
C ASP A 33 -4.65 -1.77 9.76
N ASN A 34 -3.78 -2.06 8.79
CA ASN A 34 -3.59 -3.39 8.22
C ASN A 34 -2.53 -4.22 8.98
N LYS A 35 -1.98 -3.68 10.08
CA LYS A 35 -0.99 -4.32 10.95
C LYS A 35 0.17 -4.90 10.12
N GLU A 36 0.50 -6.15 10.37
CA GLU A 36 1.56 -6.90 9.69
C GLU A 36 1.25 -7.21 8.21
N LYS A 37 0.01 -6.98 7.75
CA LYS A 37 -0.45 -7.34 6.38
C LYS A 37 -0.41 -6.21 5.37
N ILE A 38 0.16 -5.04 5.71
CA ILE A 38 0.26 -3.92 4.76
C ILE A 38 1.06 -4.28 3.50
N ASN A 39 2.11 -5.10 3.65
CA ASN A 39 2.95 -5.52 2.54
C ASN A 39 2.19 -6.37 1.52
N ASP A 40 1.22 -7.18 1.97
CA ASP A 40 0.37 -7.98 1.08
C ASP A 40 -0.47 -7.09 0.15
N LEU A 41 -0.95 -5.94 0.64
CA LEU A 41 -1.69 -4.98 -0.16
C LEU A 41 -0.77 -4.28 -1.18
N VAL A 42 0.43 -3.87 -0.75
CA VAL A 42 1.43 -3.21 -1.62
C VAL A 42 1.90 -4.15 -2.74
N LEU A 43 2.14 -5.43 -2.44
CA LEU A 43 2.54 -6.42 -3.45
C LEU A 43 1.51 -6.61 -4.57
N ARG A 44 0.23 -6.36 -4.30
CA ARG A 44 -0.83 -6.39 -5.32
C ARG A 44 -0.86 -5.16 -6.20
N MET A 45 -0.15 -4.10 -5.81
CA MET A 45 -0.06 -2.81 -6.51
C MET A 45 1.28 -2.61 -7.25
N LEU A 46 2.12 -3.66 -7.28
CA LEU A 46 3.26 -3.81 -8.18
C LEU A 46 2.81 -4.54 -9.46
#